data_AF-A0A7C6LPS8-F1
#
_entry.id   AF-A0A7C6LPS8-F1
#
_cell.length_a   1.000
_cell.length_b   1.000
_cell.length_c   1.000
_cell.angle_alpha   90.00
_cell.angle_beta   90.00
_cell.angle_gamma   90.00
#
_symmetry.space_group_name_H-M   'P 1'
#
loop_
_entity.id
_entity.type
_entity.pdbx_description
1 polymer ?
#
loop_
_entity_poly.entity_id
_entity_poly.type
_entity_poly.pdbx_seq_one_letter_code
_entity_poly.pdbx_strand_id
1 'polypeptide(L)'
;MALKEGRCINCGSLLILDPRMEKGQCLFCGAVFINDEAIAAMDLPNDHEFPNEEQPEYTGPSLAVQPSREVVYAPPVTPRARKGKKVEVFELKDPEIPDLKIPKKKIILISSVVAGIFIIFLAVFFLFSLDRDSKREKISNQFVDSLPYELVSESGIAIDNMSNNDVTLILKESVTDQEAAVIFLDYANVRAEVMGYDDSDFSATVETVSMRLATPTGGFLIKQPESPEDLVLGKAMIKLD
;
A
#
# COMPACT_ATOMS: atom_id res chain seq x y z
N MET A 1 41.29 2.29 13.82
CA MET A 1 40.48 3.47 13.48
C MET A 1 39.19 2.97 12.87
N ALA A 2 38.07 3.64 13.15
CA ALA A 2 36.77 3.23 12.64
C ALA A 2 36.72 3.42 11.11
N LEU A 3 36.02 2.53 10.42
CA LEU A 3 35.61 2.72 9.03
C LEU A 3 34.78 4.00 8.94
N LYS A 4 34.93 4.77 7.86
CA LYS A 4 34.17 5.99 7.62
C LYS A 4 33.13 5.77 6.53
N GLU A 5 32.02 6.48 6.64
CA GLU A 5 31.01 6.53 5.59
C GLU A 5 31.47 7.52 4.50
N GLY A 6 31.29 7.14 3.24
CA GLY A 6 31.62 7.93 2.06
C GLY A 6 30.53 7.78 0.99
N ARG A 7 30.56 8.63 -0.02
CA ARG A 7 29.60 8.64 -1.13
C ARG A 7 30.37 8.51 -2.43
N CYS A 8 29.89 7.65 -3.32
CA CYS A 8 30.47 7.54 -4.64
C CYS A 8 30.31 8.87 -5.40
N ILE A 9 31.41 9.45 -5.86
CA ILE A 9 31.43 10.68 -6.66
C ILE A 9 30.73 10.55 -8.02
N ASN A 10 30.53 9.32 -8.52
CA ASN A 10 29.89 9.08 -9.82
C ASN A 10 28.38 8.83 -9.70
N CYS A 11 27.97 7.84 -8.90
CA CYS A 11 26.56 7.42 -8.81
C CYS A 11 25.85 7.79 -7.51
N GLY A 12 26.53 8.46 -6.57
CA GLY A 12 25.93 8.90 -5.32
C GLY A 12 25.63 7.79 -4.30
N SER A 13 26.06 6.55 -4.56
CA SER A 13 25.86 5.41 -3.66
C SER A 13 26.64 5.56 -2.36
N LEU A 14 26.08 5.02 -1.27
CA LEU A 14 26.69 5.00 0.06
C LEU A 14 27.78 3.91 0.13
N LEU A 15 28.95 4.28 0.62
CA LEU A 15 30.15 3.47 0.67
C LEU A 15 30.73 3.44 2.08
N ILE A 16 31.37 2.33 2.44
CA ILE A 16 32.15 2.20 3.67
C ILE A 16 33.62 2.18 3.25
N LEU A 17 34.38 3.17 3.71
CA LEU A 17 35.75 3.42 3.29
C LEU A 17 36.72 3.19 4.45
N ASP A 18 37.88 2.59 4.15
CA ASP A 18 39.01 2.54 5.07
C ASP A 18 39.89 3.79 4.85
N PRO A 19 40.02 4.70 5.84
CA PRO A 19 40.82 5.91 5.71
C PRO A 19 42.33 5.64 5.54
N ARG A 20 42.79 4.39 5.61
CA ARG A 20 44.18 4.00 5.30
C ARG A 20 44.45 3.83 3.82
N MET A 21 43.41 3.66 3.01
CA MET A 21 43.51 3.47 1.57
C MET A 21 43.32 4.83 0.88
N GLU A 22 44.19 5.17 -0.06
CA GLU A 22 44.08 6.41 -0.84
C GLU A 22 42.94 6.35 -1.86
N LYS A 23 42.65 5.16 -2.39
CA LYS A 23 41.66 4.93 -3.43
C LYS A 23 40.65 3.86 -3.03
N GLY A 24 39.41 4.06 -3.45
CA GLY A 24 38.30 3.13 -3.29
C GLY A 24 37.66 2.79 -4.62
N GLN A 25 36.92 1.69 -4.66
CA GLN A 25 36.14 1.27 -5.81
C GLN A 25 34.68 1.13 -5.42
N CYS A 26 33.79 1.71 -6.21
CA CYS A 26 32.35 1.60 -6.02
C CYS A 26 31.88 0.24 -6.52
N LEU A 27 31.20 -0.52 -5.67
CA LEU A 27 30.63 -1.82 -6.06
C LEU A 27 29.45 -1.68 -7.04
N PHE A 28 28.78 -0.53 -7.05
CA PHE A 28 27.55 -0.31 -7.83
C PHE A 28 27.81 0.13 -9.26
N CYS A 29 28.70 1.11 -9.47
CA CYS A 29 29.00 1.64 -10.81
C CYS A 29 30.43 1.34 -11.27
N GLY A 30 31.24 0.65 -10.46
CA GLY A 30 32.63 0.31 -10.81
C GLY A 30 33.62 1.48 -10.76
N ALA A 31 33.18 2.71 -10.45
CA ALA A 31 34.03 3.89 -10.40
C ALA A 31 35.18 3.73 -9.39
N VAL A 32 36.40 4.07 -9.83
CA VAL A 32 37.57 4.22 -8.96
C VAL A 32 37.70 5.68 -8.59
N PHE A 33 37.74 5.97 -7.29
CA PHE A 33 37.76 7.33 -6.76
C PHE A 33 38.77 7.46 -5.61
N ILE A 34 39.05 8.71 -5.21
CA ILE A 34 39.90 9.02 -4.06
C ILE A 34 39.03 9.01 -2.80
N ASN A 35 39.48 8.33 -1.74
CA ASN A 35 38.66 8.14 -0.54
C ASN A 35 38.30 9.46 0.16
N ASP A 36 39.20 10.44 0.15
CA ASP A 36 38.95 11.76 0.76
C ASP A 36 37.84 12.52 0.03
N GLU A 37 37.77 12.43 -1.31
CA GLU A 37 36.71 13.05 -2.11
C GLU A 37 35.35 12.40 -1.84
N ALA A 38 35.33 11.07 -1.70
CA ALA A 38 34.11 10.35 -1.36
C ALA A 38 33.63 10.64 0.08
N ILE A 39 34.54 10.87 1.03
CA ILE A 39 34.18 11.32 2.38
C ILE A 39 33.62 12.74 2.33
N ALA A 40 34.26 13.66 1.59
CA ALA A 40 33.78 15.03 1.42
C ALA A 40 32.40 15.09 0.76
N ALA A 41 32.12 14.23 -0.22
CA ALA A 41 30.82 14.11 -0.87
C ALA A 41 29.71 13.56 0.05
N MET A 42 30.04 12.96 1.20
CA MET A 42 29.05 12.65 2.25
C MET A 42 28.75 13.84 3.15
N ASP A 43 29.78 14.63 3.49
CA ASP A 43 29.63 15.78 4.37
C ASP A 43 28.85 16.91 3.67
N LEU A 44 29.01 17.06 2.36
CA LEU A 44 28.36 18.09 1.53
C LEU A 44 27.74 17.50 0.25
N PRO A 45 26.64 16.75 0.35
CA PRO A 45 26.07 16.04 -0.79
C PRO A 45 25.39 16.95 -1.83
N ASN A 46 24.99 18.17 -1.44
CA ASN A 46 24.34 19.13 -2.34
C ASN A 46 25.33 19.93 -3.21
N ASP A 47 26.62 19.90 -2.86
CA ASP A 47 27.67 20.65 -3.56
C ASP A 47 28.40 19.78 -4.60
N HIS A 48 28.04 18.49 -4.70
CA HIS A 48 28.67 17.53 -5.61
C HIS A 48 27.67 17.06 -6.67
N GLU A 49 27.99 17.28 -7.95
CA GLU A 49 27.20 16.73 -9.06
C GLU A 49 27.60 15.27 -9.32
N PHE A 50 26.61 14.38 -9.40
CA PHE A 50 26.81 12.95 -9.66
C PHE A 50 26.54 12.64 -11.14
N PRO A 51 27.57 12.53 -11.99
CA PRO A 51 27.39 12.43 -13.44
C PRO A 51 26.77 11.09 -13.90
N ASN A 52 26.87 10.04 -13.08
CA ASN A 52 26.33 8.71 -13.34
C ASN A 52 26.71 8.12 -14.72
N GLU A 53 27.95 8.33 -15.13
CA GLU A 53 28.48 7.83 -16.39
C GLU A 53 28.93 6.37 -16.25
N GLU A 54 28.78 5.59 -17.33
CA GLU A 54 29.29 4.22 -17.41
C GLU A 54 30.82 4.21 -17.26
N GLN A 55 31.32 3.54 -16.23
CA GLN A 55 32.75 3.45 -15.96
C GLN A 55 33.34 2.18 -16.58
N PRO A 56 34.58 2.23 -17.09
CA PRO A 56 35.25 1.05 -17.59
C PRO A 56 35.45 0.02 -16.48
N GLU A 57 35.38 -1.26 -16.83
CA GLU A 57 35.63 -2.36 -15.88
C GLU A 57 37.07 -2.28 -15.35
N TYR A 58 37.21 -2.13 -14.04
CA TYR A 58 38.51 -1.98 -13.40
C TYR A 58 39.27 -3.32 -13.37
N THR A 59 40.42 -3.38 -14.02
CA THR A 59 41.26 -4.57 -14.17
C THR A 59 42.40 -4.68 -13.14
N GLY A 60 42.46 -3.76 -12.17
CA GLY A 60 43.49 -3.73 -11.14
C GLY A 60 43.19 -4.61 -9.91
N PRO A 61 44.10 -4.66 -8.93
CA PRO A 61 43.85 -5.37 -7.67
C PRO A 61 42.64 -4.74 -6.95
N SER A 62 41.75 -5.59 -6.41
CA SER A 62 40.52 -5.16 -5.75
C SER A 62 40.79 -4.10 -4.67
N LEU A 63 40.14 -2.95 -4.82
CA LEU A 63 40.19 -1.83 -3.86
C LEU A 63 38.96 -1.81 -2.93
N ALA A 64 38.14 -2.86 -2.97
CA ALA A 64 37.01 -3.02 -2.08
C ALA A 64 37.50 -3.35 -0.67
N VAL A 65 36.92 -2.70 0.34
CA VAL A 65 37.13 -3.07 1.75
C VAL A 65 36.56 -4.46 1.95
N GLN A 66 37.39 -5.49 1.82
CA GLN A 66 37.00 -6.83 2.23
C GLN A 66 36.87 -6.82 3.74
N PRO A 67 35.74 -7.24 4.33
CA PRO A 67 35.71 -7.46 5.75
C PRO A 67 36.80 -8.47 6.06
N SER A 68 37.79 -8.07 6.85
CA SER A 68 38.75 -9.01 7.41
C SER A 68 37.96 -9.91 8.35
N ARG A 69 37.32 -10.95 7.80
CA ARG A 69 37.09 -12.15 8.57
C ARG A 69 38.50 -12.63 8.89
N GLU A 70 38.89 -12.54 10.15
CA GLU A 70 39.97 -13.40 10.63
C GLU A 70 39.57 -14.82 10.25
N VAL A 71 40.15 -15.30 9.15
CA VAL A 71 40.01 -16.67 8.72
C VAL A 71 40.74 -17.43 9.80
N VAL A 72 39.99 -18.08 10.68
CA VAL A 72 40.53 -19.15 11.51
C VAL A 72 40.94 -20.24 10.54
N TYR A 73 42.19 -20.20 10.09
CA TYR A 73 42.79 -21.24 9.29
C TYR A 73 42.80 -22.51 10.15
N ALA A 74 41.97 -23.48 9.79
CA ALA A 74 42.16 -24.84 10.27
C ALA A 74 43.59 -25.26 9.88
N PRO A 75 44.37 -25.89 10.77
CA PRO A 75 45.73 -26.28 10.47
C PRO A 75 45.78 -27.18 9.23
N PRO A 76 46.79 -27.04 8.37
CA PRO A 76 46.88 -27.80 7.13
C PRO A 76 46.92 -29.29 7.44
N VAL A 77 45.93 -30.03 6.93
CA VAL A 77 45.89 -31.49 7.04
C VAL A 77 47.01 -32.04 6.14
N THR A 78 48.07 -32.55 6.75
CA THR A 78 49.11 -33.28 6.00
C THR A 78 48.49 -34.48 5.29
N PRO A 79 48.63 -34.62 3.95
CA PRO A 79 48.06 -35.75 3.24
C PRO A 79 48.89 -36.99 3.55
N ARG A 80 48.46 -37.77 4.56
CA ARG A 80 48.89 -39.16 4.65
C ARG A 80 48.21 -39.92 3.52
N ALA A 81 49.01 -40.42 2.57
CA ALA A 81 48.57 -41.39 1.58
C ALA A 81 48.07 -42.66 2.30
N ARG A 82 46.79 -42.66 2.69
CA ARG A 82 46.07 -43.86 3.08
C ARG A 82 45.35 -44.35 1.85
N LYS A 83 45.67 -45.57 1.44
CA LYS A 83 44.96 -46.33 0.39
C LYS A 83 43.46 -46.08 0.57
N GLY A 84 42.82 -45.53 -0.46
CA GLY A 84 41.40 -45.20 -0.43
C GLY A 84 40.59 -46.43 -0.05
N LYS A 85 40.15 -46.50 1.21
CA LYS A 85 39.02 -47.34 1.57
C LYS A 85 37.84 -46.70 0.87
N LYS A 86 37.10 -47.48 0.06
CA LYS A 86 35.88 -47.01 -0.61
C LYS A 86 35.11 -46.15 0.37
N VAL A 87 34.93 -44.88 0.03
CA VAL A 87 34.07 -43.98 0.81
C VAL A 87 32.69 -44.63 0.70
N GLU A 88 32.25 -45.29 1.78
CA GLU A 88 30.86 -45.66 1.91
C GLU A 88 30.11 -44.35 1.78
N VAL A 89 29.28 -44.25 0.74
CA VAL A 89 28.40 -43.10 0.51
C VAL A 89 27.72 -42.85 1.84
N PHE A 90 28.00 -41.70 2.45
CA PHE A 90 27.39 -41.32 3.71
C PHE A 90 25.93 -41.01 3.38
N GLU A 91 25.08 -42.03 3.45
CA GLU A 91 23.63 -41.84 3.45
C GLU A 91 23.31 -41.02 4.69
N LEU A 92 23.08 -39.72 4.49
CA LEU A 92 22.40 -38.90 5.48
C LEU A 92 21.07 -39.59 5.74
N LYS A 93 20.96 -40.30 6.87
CA LYS A 93 19.66 -40.68 7.39
C LYS A 93 18.91 -39.38 7.64
N ASP A 94 17.86 -39.14 6.86
CA ASP A 94 16.94 -38.06 7.14
C ASP A 94 16.56 -38.17 8.62
N PRO A 95 16.77 -37.10 9.42
CA PRO A 95 16.39 -37.14 10.82
C PRO A 95 14.90 -37.48 10.86
N GLU A 96 14.54 -38.59 11.50
CA GLU A 96 13.14 -38.94 11.74
C GLU A 96 12.53 -37.82 12.58
N ILE A 97 11.89 -36.86 11.90
CA ILE A 97 11.13 -35.81 12.57
C ILE A 97 10.02 -36.55 13.30
N PRO A 98 9.98 -36.52 14.64
CA PRO A 98 8.93 -37.20 15.37
C PRO A 98 7.60 -36.61 14.93
N ASP A 99 6.68 -37.48 14.50
CA ASP A 99 5.34 -37.07 14.09
C ASP A 99 4.66 -36.44 15.31
N LEU A 100 4.63 -35.09 15.33
CA LEU A 100 4.04 -34.26 16.39
C LEU A 100 2.53 -34.42 16.33
N LYS A 101 2.06 -35.57 16.81
CA LYS A 101 0.65 -35.94 16.83
C LYS A 101 -0.04 -35.13 17.92
N ILE A 102 -0.56 -33.97 17.53
CA ILE A 102 -1.33 -33.12 18.45
C ILE A 102 -2.49 -33.96 19.01
N PRO A 103 -2.63 -34.06 20.34
CA PRO A 103 -3.70 -34.86 20.92
C PRO A 103 -5.06 -34.31 20.50
N LYS A 104 -5.95 -35.18 20.01
CA LYS A 104 -7.29 -34.81 19.49
C LYS A 104 -8.08 -33.90 20.44
N LYS A 105 -7.92 -34.08 21.76
CA LYS A 105 -8.55 -33.23 22.79
C LYS A 105 -8.12 -31.75 22.70
N LYS A 106 -6.85 -31.48 22.39
CA LYS A 106 -6.36 -30.10 22.21
C LYS A 106 -6.77 -29.50 20.88
N ILE A 107 -6.88 -30.31 19.82
CA ILE A 107 -7.46 -29.87 18.55
C ILE A 107 -8.92 -29.44 18.75
N ILE A 108 -9.71 -30.24 19.46
CA ILE A 108 -11.11 -29.90 19.77
C ILE A 108 -11.19 -28.61 20.59
N LEU A 109 -10.36 -28.47 21.63
CA LEU A 109 -10.33 -27.26 22.45
C LEU A 109 -9.94 -26.01 21.65
N ILE A 110 -8.92 -26.09 20.81
CA ILE A 110 -8.52 -24.97 19.93
C ILE A 110 -9.65 -24.65 18.94
N SER A 111 -10.24 -25.66 18.31
CA SER A 111 -11.34 -25.47 17.37
C SER A 111 -12.57 -24.84 18.02
N SER A 112 -12.90 -25.19 19.27
CA SER A 112 -14.04 -24.59 19.96
C SER A 112 -13.80 -23.13 20.33
N VAL A 113 -12.57 -22.77 20.70
CA VAL A 113 -12.20 -21.37 20.96
C VAL A 113 -12.28 -20.55 19.66
N VAL A 114 -11.73 -21.07 18.56
CA VAL A 114 -11.78 -20.39 17.25
C VAL A 114 -13.24 -20.25 16.77
N ALA A 115 -14.04 -21.31 16.88
CA ALA A 115 -15.46 -21.26 16.52
C ALA A 115 -16.23 -20.25 17.39
N GLY A 116 -15.93 -20.18 18.69
CA GLY A 116 -16.53 -19.20 19.60
C GLY A 116 -16.23 -17.76 19.18
N ILE A 117 -14.96 -17.45 18.87
CA ILE A 117 -14.57 -16.12 18.38
C ILE A 117 -15.26 -15.81 17.05
N PHE A 118 -15.34 -16.79 16.15
CA PHE A 118 -16.00 -16.62 14.86
C PHE A 118 -17.49 -16.31 15.00
N ILE A 119 -18.19 -16.99 15.93
CA ILE A 119 -19.61 -16.72 16.22
C ILE A 119 -19.80 -15.29 16.75
N ILE A 120 -18.93 -14.84 17.66
CA ILE A 120 -18.99 -13.46 18.18
C ILE A 120 -18.76 -12.45 17.06
N PHE A 121 -17.77 -12.70 16.19
CA PHE A 121 -17.49 -11.84 15.04
C PHE A 121 -18.69 -11.76 14.08
N LEU A 122 -19.32 -12.89 13.76
CA LEU A 122 -20.54 -12.92 12.93
C LEU A 122 -21.70 -12.16 13.58
N ALA A 123 -21.90 -12.30 14.89
CA ALA A 123 -22.96 -11.60 15.60
C ALA A 123 -22.76 -10.07 15.56
N VAL A 124 -21.53 -9.60 15.79
CA VAL A 124 -21.20 -8.18 15.69
C VAL A 124 -21.41 -7.68 14.25
N PHE A 125 -20.87 -8.39 13.26
CA PHE A 125 -21.02 -8.01 11.85
C PHE A 125 -22.49 -7.96 11.41
N PHE A 126 -23.32 -8.89 11.90
CA PHE A 126 -24.75 -8.88 11.64
C PHE A 126 -25.45 -7.64 12.20
N LEU A 127 -25.12 -7.23 13.43
CA LEU A 127 -25.65 -5.98 14.01
C LEU A 127 -25.25 -4.75 13.20
N PHE A 128 -23.99 -4.67 12.76
CA PHE A 128 -23.54 -3.61 11.86
C PHE A 128 -24.27 -3.63 10.52
N SER A 129 -24.58 -4.81 9.97
CA SER A 129 -25.36 -4.92 8.73
C SER A 129 -26.80 -4.42 8.93
N LEU A 130 -27.45 -4.76 10.03
CA LEU A 130 -28.81 -4.27 10.33
C LEU A 130 -28.86 -2.74 10.49
N ASP A 131 -27.88 -2.16 11.19
CA ASP A 131 -27.75 -0.71 11.34
C ASP A 131 -27.52 -0.03 9.98
N ARG A 132 -26.61 -0.59 9.16
CA ARG A 132 -26.36 -0.11 7.79
C ARG A 132 -27.65 -0.13 6.97
N ASP A 133 -28.36 -1.25 6.95
CA ASP A 133 -29.54 -1.44 6.11
C ASP A 133 -30.68 -0.51 6.56
N SER A 134 -30.89 -0.35 7.87
CA SER A 134 -31.87 0.61 8.40
C SER A 134 -31.53 2.05 8.05
N LYS A 135 -30.25 2.45 8.16
CA LYS A 135 -29.81 3.80 7.77
C LYS A 135 -29.95 4.02 6.27
N ARG A 136 -29.60 3.02 5.46
CA ARG A 136 -29.74 3.06 4.00
C ARG A 136 -31.19 3.24 3.57
N GLU A 137 -32.10 2.49 4.19
CA GLU A 137 -33.54 2.61 3.94
C GLU A 137 -34.06 4.00 4.30
N LYS A 138 -33.66 4.54 5.45
CA LYS A 138 -34.03 5.91 5.85
C LYS A 138 -33.52 6.97 4.88
N ILE A 139 -32.24 6.90 4.49
CA ILE A 139 -31.64 7.81 3.52
C ILE A 139 -32.39 7.71 2.19
N SER A 140 -32.63 6.49 1.70
CA SER A 140 -33.35 6.26 0.44
C SER A 140 -34.75 6.87 0.48
N ASN A 141 -35.52 6.62 1.54
CA ASN A 141 -36.89 7.13 1.64
C ASN A 141 -36.90 8.66 1.73
N GLN A 142 -36.10 9.26 2.63
CA GLN A 142 -36.04 10.72 2.78
C GLN A 142 -35.54 11.42 1.52
N PHE A 143 -34.57 10.83 0.82
CA PHE A 143 -34.04 11.39 -0.42
C PHE A 143 -35.03 11.27 -1.57
N VAL A 144 -35.71 10.12 -1.73
CA VAL A 144 -36.72 9.96 -2.79
C VAL A 144 -37.94 10.85 -2.54
N ASP A 145 -38.35 11.04 -1.28
CA ASP A 145 -39.44 11.94 -0.91
C ASP A 145 -39.12 13.43 -1.17
N SER A 146 -37.83 13.81 -1.12
CA SER A 146 -37.37 15.18 -1.41
C SER A 146 -37.02 15.41 -2.88
N LEU A 147 -36.92 14.35 -3.68
CA LEU A 147 -36.53 14.44 -5.07
C LEU A 147 -37.68 14.99 -5.95
N PRO A 148 -37.48 16.07 -6.70
CA PRO A 148 -38.52 16.62 -7.57
C PRO A 148 -38.71 15.85 -8.89
N TYR A 149 -37.92 14.80 -9.14
CA TYR A 149 -37.89 14.05 -10.39
C TYR A 149 -38.40 12.62 -10.22
N GLU A 150 -39.00 12.06 -11.28
CA GLU A 150 -39.39 10.66 -11.31
C GLU A 150 -38.22 9.72 -11.62
N LEU A 151 -38.08 8.68 -10.79
CA LEU A 151 -37.19 7.54 -11.05
C LEU A 151 -37.73 6.69 -12.21
N VAL A 152 -36.84 6.09 -13.00
CA VAL A 152 -37.22 5.16 -14.09
C VAL A 152 -37.96 3.93 -13.55
N SER A 153 -37.60 3.47 -12.36
CA SER A 153 -38.23 2.35 -11.65
C SER A 153 -38.03 2.52 -10.13
N GLU A 154 -38.70 1.69 -9.31
CA GLU A 154 -38.43 1.62 -7.87
C GLU A 154 -36.96 1.25 -7.57
N SER A 155 -36.31 0.55 -8.50
CA SER A 155 -34.86 0.24 -8.46
C SER A 155 -33.98 1.33 -9.10
N GLY A 156 -34.54 2.51 -9.39
CA GLY A 156 -33.84 3.65 -9.99
C GLY A 156 -32.89 4.36 -9.02
N ILE A 157 -32.82 3.92 -7.77
CA ILE A 157 -31.86 4.36 -6.77
C ILE A 157 -31.12 3.16 -6.19
N ALA A 158 -29.79 3.26 -6.15
CA ALA A 158 -28.93 2.30 -5.47
C ALA A 158 -27.94 3.06 -4.59
N ILE A 159 -27.87 2.69 -3.31
CA ILE A 159 -26.92 3.26 -2.35
C ILE A 159 -25.99 2.13 -1.92
N ASP A 160 -24.69 2.36 -2.06
CA ASP A 160 -23.64 1.38 -1.85
C ASP A 160 -22.67 1.81 -0.73
N ASN A 161 -21.78 0.88 -0.35
CA ASN A 161 -20.85 0.94 0.78
C ASN A 161 -21.49 0.92 2.18
N MET A 162 -20.66 0.61 3.19
CA MET A 162 -21.05 0.61 4.61
C MET A 162 -21.39 2.01 5.11
N SER A 163 -20.74 3.03 4.54
CA SER A 163 -20.92 4.45 4.86
C SER A 163 -22.00 5.14 4.04
N ASN A 164 -22.72 4.40 3.20
CA ASN A 164 -23.78 4.90 2.31
C ASN A 164 -23.31 6.16 1.55
N ASN A 165 -22.12 6.10 0.95
CA ASN A 165 -21.46 7.27 0.35
C ASN A 165 -21.28 7.14 -1.16
N ASP A 166 -21.72 6.05 -1.76
CA ASP A 166 -21.77 5.88 -3.21
C ASP A 166 -23.23 5.70 -3.60
N VAL A 167 -23.74 6.54 -4.49
CA VAL A 167 -25.14 6.53 -4.90
C VAL A 167 -25.25 6.54 -6.41
N THR A 168 -26.06 5.63 -6.95
CA THR A 168 -26.46 5.61 -8.35
C THR A 168 -27.94 5.98 -8.44
N LEU A 169 -28.25 6.98 -9.25
CA LEU A 169 -29.60 7.49 -9.47
C LEU A 169 -29.91 7.46 -10.98
N ILE A 170 -31.08 6.95 -11.33
CA ILE A 170 -31.55 6.82 -12.71
C ILE A 170 -32.89 7.54 -12.85
N LEU A 171 -32.87 8.65 -13.57
CA LEU A 171 -34.02 9.53 -13.77
C LEU A 171 -34.64 9.33 -15.15
N LYS A 172 -35.97 9.53 -15.24
CA LYS A 172 -36.68 9.54 -16.53
C LYS A 172 -36.43 10.81 -17.33
N GLU A 173 -36.06 11.89 -16.65
CA GLU A 173 -35.91 13.22 -17.22
C GLU A 173 -34.43 13.58 -17.35
N SER A 174 -34.11 14.39 -18.36
CA SER A 174 -32.77 14.97 -18.52
C SER A 174 -32.56 16.06 -17.48
N VAL A 175 -31.36 16.11 -16.90
CA VAL A 175 -31.00 17.07 -15.85
C VAL A 175 -29.83 17.92 -16.33
N THR A 176 -29.82 19.20 -15.96
CA THR A 176 -28.72 20.13 -16.24
C THR A 176 -27.59 19.99 -15.20
N ASP A 177 -26.40 20.49 -15.52
CA ASP A 177 -25.23 20.46 -14.62
C ASP A 177 -25.54 21.07 -13.23
N GLN A 178 -26.31 22.16 -13.20
CA GLN A 178 -26.67 22.84 -11.95
C GLN A 178 -27.65 22.01 -11.12
N GLU A 179 -28.66 21.43 -11.75
CA GLU A 179 -29.62 20.55 -11.09
C GLU A 179 -28.95 19.27 -10.58
N ALA A 180 -27.99 18.71 -11.33
CA ALA A 180 -27.22 17.54 -10.89
C ALA A 180 -26.38 17.84 -9.63
N ALA A 181 -25.80 19.04 -9.54
CA ALA A 181 -25.11 19.49 -8.32
C ALA A 181 -26.06 19.65 -7.13
N VAL A 182 -27.27 20.17 -7.36
CA VAL A 182 -28.29 20.30 -6.31
C VAL A 182 -28.73 18.93 -5.79
N ILE A 183 -29.07 18.00 -6.69
CA ILE A 183 -29.45 16.62 -6.34
C ILE A 183 -28.34 15.94 -5.51
N PHE A 184 -27.08 16.17 -5.89
CA PHE A 184 -25.93 15.65 -5.13
C PHE A 184 -25.84 16.22 -3.71
N LEU A 185 -25.99 17.55 -3.57
CA LEU A 185 -25.96 18.21 -2.26
C LEU A 185 -27.13 17.77 -1.38
N ASP A 186 -28.32 17.63 -1.95
CA ASP A 186 -29.51 17.15 -1.23
C ASP A 186 -29.27 15.73 -0.68
N TYR A 187 -28.68 14.85 -1.48
CA TYR A 187 -28.29 13.51 -1.02
C TYR A 187 -27.25 13.56 0.11
N ALA A 188 -26.21 14.38 -0.03
CA ALA A 188 -25.16 14.50 0.97
C ALA A 188 -25.71 15.01 2.32
N ASN A 189 -26.66 15.96 2.28
CA ASN A 189 -27.33 16.50 3.45
C ASN A 189 -28.23 15.47 4.14
N VAL A 190 -29.09 14.76 3.38
CA VAL A 190 -29.94 13.70 3.93
C VAL A 190 -29.10 12.60 4.58
N ARG A 191 -27.99 12.21 3.93
CA ARG A 191 -27.03 11.28 4.49
C ARG A 191 -26.42 11.81 5.80
N ALA A 192 -25.99 13.06 5.84
CA ALA A 192 -25.42 13.68 7.03
C ALA A 192 -26.39 13.63 8.21
N GLU A 193 -27.64 14.00 7.98
CA GLU A 193 -28.71 13.99 8.99
C GLU A 193 -28.94 12.58 9.55
N VAL A 194 -29.10 11.56 8.69
CA VAL A 194 -29.35 10.17 9.14
C VAL A 194 -28.14 9.55 9.83
N MET A 195 -26.93 9.91 9.40
CA MET A 195 -25.69 9.42 9.99
C MET A 195 -25.28 10.17 11.26
N GLY A 196 -25.89 11.33 11.53
CA GLY A 196 -25.58 12.20 12.66
C GLY A 196 -24.23 12.90 12.53
N TYR A 197 -23.83 13.23 11.30
CA TYR A 197 -22.65 14.06 11.06
C TYR A 197 -22.93 15.52 11.36
N ASP A 198 -21.88 16.30 11.62
CA ASP A 198 -22.00 17.74 11.82
C ASP A 198 -22.18 18.42 10.46
N ASP A 199 -23.32 19.08 10.26
CA ASP A 199 -23.64 19.82 9.03
C ASP A 199 -22.62 20.94 8.72
N SER A 200 -21.85 21.36 9.72
CA SER A 200 -20.78 22.36 9.55
C SER A 200 -19.45 21.76 9.03
N ASP A 201 -19.30 20.43 9.03
CA ASP A 201 -18.12 19.74 8.54
C ASP A 201 -18.32 19.23 7.11
N PHE A 202 -17.88 20.04 6.14
CA PHE A 202 -17.94 19.71 4.71
C PHE A 202 -17.16 18.42 4.36
N SER A 203 -16.06 18.15 5.08
CA SER A 203 -15.19 17.00 4.81
C SER A 203 -15.86 15.67 5.18
N ALA A 204 -16.61 15.65 6.28
CA ALA A 204 -17.34 14.46 6.71
C ALA A 204 -18.62 14.21 5.88
N THR A 205 -19.24 15.28 5.39
CA THR A 205 -20.58 15.25 4.79
C THR A 205 -20.55 15.08 3.27
N VAL A 206 -19.85 15.95 2.55
CA VAL A 206 -19.91 16.08 1.08
C VAL A 206 -18.67 15.49 0.40
N GLU A 207 -17.47 15.73 0.93
CA GLU A 207 -16.20 15.28 0.32
C GLU A 207 -16.10 13.74 0.24
N THR A 208 -16.78 13.02 1.13
CA THR A 208 -16.75 11.55 1.13
C THR A 208 -17.73 10.90 0.15
N VAL A 209 -18.59 11.68 -0.51
CA VAL A 209 -19.71 11.19 -1.32
C VAL A 209 -19.34 11.14 -2.80
N SER A 210 -19.78 10.07 -3.46
CA SER A 210 -19.77 9.92 -4.91
C SER A 210 -21.18 9.65 -5.41
N MET A 211 -21.55 10.29 -6.51
CA MET A 211 -22.85 10.09 -7.15
C MET A 211 -22.69 9.82 -8.63
N ARG A 212 -23.40 8.81 -9.13
CA ARG A 212 -23.63 8.57 -10.54
C ARG A 212 -25.09 8.86 -10.87
N LEU A 213 -25.33 9.89 -11.65
CA LEU A 213 -26.63 10.23 -12.20
C LEU A 213 -26.72 9.74 -13.65
N ALA A 214 -27.74 8.96 -13.98
CA ALA A 214 -28.03 8.53 -15.34
C ALA A 214 -29.37 9.10 -15.80
N THR A 215 -29.38 9.73 -16.96
CA THR A 215 -30.57 10.31 -17.60
C THR A 215 -30.66 9.86 -19.07
N PRO A 216 -31.80 10.04 -19.76
CA PRO A 216 -31.93 9.60 -21.15
C PRO A 216 -31.00 10.29 -22.15
N THR A 217 -30.49 11.47 -21.81
CA THR A 217 -29.65 12.32 -22.68
C THR A 217 -28.16 12.28 -22.32
N GLY A 218 -27.76 11.40 -21.40
CA GLY A 218 -26.43 11.35 -20.81
C GLY A 218 -26.48 11.27 -19.29
N GLY A 219 -25.34 11.36 -18.62
CA GLY A 219 -25.24 11.25 -17.17
C GLY A 219 -24.16 12.13 -16.57
N PHE A 220 -24.07 12.08 -15.25
CA PHE A 220 -23.08 12.80 -14.48
C PHE A 220 -22.44 11.86 -13.48
N LEU A 221 -21.12 11.96 -13.35
CA LEU A 221 -20.35 11.30 -12.31
C LEU A 221 -19.68 12.37 -11.46
N ILE A 222 -20.17 12.53 -10.23
CA ILE A 222 -19.63 13.45 -9.23
C ILE A 222 -18.81 12.62 -8.26
N LYS A 223 -17.53 12.95 -8.10
CA LYS A 223 -16.63 12.24 -7.18
C LYS A 223 -16.00 13.21 -6.21
N GLN A 224 -16.31 13.02 -4.93
CA GLN A 224 -15.55 13.55 -3.79
C GLN A 224 -15.10 15.00 -3.97
N PRO A 225 -16.03 15.97 -4.11
CA PRO A 225 -15.65 17.36 -4.27
C PRO A 225 -14.96 17.87 -3.00
N GLU A 226 -13.79 18.50 -3.15
CA GLU A 226 -13.01 19.06 -2.04
C GLU A 226 -13.63 20.38 -1.54
N SER A 227 -14.39 21.07 -2.39
CA SER A 227 -15.09 22.31 -2.05
C SER A 227 -16.43 22.45 -2.78
N PRO A 228 -17.36 23.27 -2.27
CA PRO A 228 -18.61 23.60 -2.98
C PRO A 228 -18.37 24.19 -4.38
N GLU A 229 -17.24 24.88 -4.58
CA GLU A 229 -16.86 25.50 -5.86
C GLU A 229 -16.53 24.46 -6.93
N ASP A 230 -16.07 23.27 -6.55
CA ASP A 230 -15.69 22.21 -7.50
C ASP A 230 -16.90 21.60 -8.21
N LEU A 231 -18.09 21.71 -7.61
CA LEU A 231 -19.36 21.33 -8.22
C LEU A 231 -19.80 22.33 -9.29
N VAL A 232 -19.55 23.63 -9.07
CA VAL A 232 -19.95 24.72 -9.98
C VAL A 232 -18.95 24.89 -11.12
N LEU A 233 -17.67 24.67 -10.87
CA LEU A 233 -16.59 24.81 -11.86
C LEU A 233 -16.41 23.56 -12.74
N GLY A 234 -17.20 22.51 -12.53
CA GLY A 234 -17.12 21.26 -13.29
C GLY A 234 -15.83 20.46 -13.07
N LYS A 235 -15.10 20.72 -11.97
CA LYS A 235 -13.84 20.03 -11.65
C LYS A 235 -14.10 18.63 -11.10
N ALA A 236 -15.13 18.48 -10.26
CA ALA A 236 -15.51 17.20 -9.66
C ALA A 236 -16.63 16.48 -10.42
N MET A 237 -17.20 17.11 -11.45
CA MET A 237 -18.34 16.61 -12.23
C MET A 237 -17.89 16.21 -13.63
N ILE A 238 -17.99 14.92 -13.93
CA ILE A 238 -17.67 14.33 -15.23
C ILE A 238 -18.98 14.02 -15.96
N LYS A 239 -19.18 14.60 -17.14
CA LYS A 239 -20.30 14.22 -18.02
C LYS A 239 -20.06 12.83 -18.60
N LEU A 240 -21.09 12.00 -18.56
CA LEU A 240 -21.13 10.67 -19.17
C LEU A 240 -22.00 10.80 -20.43
N ASP A 241 -21.41 10.58 -21.59
CA ASP A 241 -22.14 10.56 -22.87
C ASP A 241 -22.87 9.21 -23.09
#